data_AF-A0A661X9N6-F1
#
_entry.id   AF-A0A661X9N6-F1
#
_cell.length_a   1.000
_cell.length_b   1.000
_cell.length_c   1.000
_cell.angle_alpha   90.00
_cell.angle_beta   90.00
_cell.angle_gamma   90.00
#
_symmetry.space_group_name_H-M   'P 1'
#
loop_
_entity.id
_entity.type
_entity.pdbx_description
1 polymer ?
#
loop_
_entity_poly.entity_id
_entity_poly.type
_entity_poly.pdbx_seq_one_letter_code
_entity_poly.pdbx_strand_id
1 'polypeptide(L)' 'MKGDLKDCFSLRVGDYRIIYEVYSDQKVVLIIRVGHRKEIYR' A
#
# COMPACT_ATOMS: atom_id res chain seq x y z
N MET A 1 -2.99 -11.39 17.01
CA MET A 1 -3.76 -10.29 16.37
C MET A 1 -3.83 -10.62 14.89
N LYS A 2 -4.94 -11.21 14.45
CA LYS A 2 -5.21 -11.57 13.06
C LYS A 2 -5.40 -10.28 12.26
N GLY A 3 -4.67 -10.11 11.17
CA GLY A 3 -4.90 -9.05 10.20
C GLY A 3 -4.72 -9.65 8.82
N ASP A 4 -5.83 -9.84 8.11
CA ASP A 4 -5.91 -10.35 6.75
C ASP A 4 -5.28 -9.36 5.74
N LEU A 5 -3.98 -9.07 5.84
CA LEU A 5 -3.21 -8.32 4.83
C LEU A 5 -2.91 -9.19 3.59
N LYS A 6 -3.78 -10.15 3.26
CA LYS A 6 -3.44 -11.23 2.34
C LYS A 6 -3.28 -10.75 0.89
N ASP A 7 -3.72 -9.53 0.56
CA ASP A 7 -3.70 -8.98 -0.80
C ASP A 7 -3.24 -7.50 -0.90
N CYS A 8 -2.51 -7.00 0.11
CA CYS A 8 -1.93 -5.65 0.06
C CYS A 8 -0.60 -5.65 -0.72
N PHE A 9 -0.49 -4.77 -1.71
CA PHE A 9 0.72 -4.52 -2.48
C PHE A 9 1.45 -3.27 -1.97
N SER A 10 2.74 -3.18 -2.29
CA SER A 10 3.53 -1.98 -2.03
C SER A 10 4.32 -1.53 -3.25
N LEU A 11 4.23 -0.24 -3.54
CA LEU A 11 4.96 0.43 -4.61
C LEU A 11 5.93 1.45 -4.02
N ARG A 12 7.15 1.47 -4.53
CA ARG A 12 8.16 2.48 -4.20
C ARG A 12 8.22 3.52 -5.31
N VAL A 13 8.04 4.78 -4.95
CA VAL A 13 8.17 5.93 -5.86
C VAL A 13 9.12 6.93 -5.21
N GLY A 14 10.37 6.96 -5.67
CA GLY A 14 11.42 7.75 -5.02
C GLY A 14 11.57 7.42 -3.54
N ASP A 15 11.30 8.42 -2.70
CA ASP A 15 11.33 8.34 -1.23
C ASP A 15 9.98 8.04 -0.59
N TYR A 16 8.93 7.78 -1.37
CA TYR A 16 7.61 7.40 -0.86
C TYR A 16 7.36 5.90 -0.96
N ARG A 17 6.63 5.37 0.02
CA ARG A 17 6.03 4.03 -0.03
C ARG A 17 4.52 4.18 -0.08
N ILE A 18 3.94 3.55 -1.10
CA ILE A 18 2.50 3.46 -1.30
C ILE A 18 2.09 2.04 -0.94
N ILE A 19 1.05 1.91 -0.12
CA ILE A 19 0.37 0.64 0.16
C ILE A 19 -0.98 0.69 -0.53
N TYR A 20 -1.29 -0.32 -1.32
CA TYR A 20 -2.50 -0.33 -2.15
C TYR A 20 -3.03 -1.75 -2.36
N GLU A 21 -4.29 -1.83 -2.77
CA GLU A 21 -4.95 -3.07 -3.21
C GLU A 21 -5.38 -2.95 -4.66
N VAL A 22 -5.45 -4.09 -5.37
CA VAL A 22 -5.89 -4.15 -6.76
C VAL A 22 -7.13 -5.01 -6.89
N TYR A 23 -8.23 -4.39 -7.30
CA TYR A 23 -9.51 -5.03 -7.59
C TYR A 23 -9.62 -5.24 -9.10
N SER A 24 -9.12 -6.38 -9.58
CA SER A 24 -8.94 -6.67 -11.01
C SER A 24 -10.26 -6.82 -11.79
N ASP A 25 -11.31 -7.24 -11.10
CA ASP A 25 -12.70 -7.35 -11.57
C ASP A 25 -13.31 -5.97 -11.84
N GLN A 26 -13.08 -5.03 -10.93
CA GLN A 26 -13.61 -3.66 -10.99
C GLN A 26 -12.68 -2.69 -11.72
N LYS A 27 -11.44 -3.10 -12.06
CA LYS A 27 -10.38 -2.24 -12.60
C LYS A 27 -10.06 -1.05 -11.68
N VAL A 28 -10.11 -1.28 -10.37
CA VAL A 28 -9.86 -0.26 -9.35
C VAL A 28 -8.55 -0.55 -8.63
N VAL A 29 -7.77 0.50 -8.37
CA VAL A 29 -6.62 0.47 -7.47
C VAL A 29 -6.95 1.34 -6.27
N LEU A 30 -7.05 0.72 -5.08
CA LEU A 30 -7.35 1.42 -3.84
C LEU A 30 -6.05 1.76 -3.11
N ILE A 31 -5.77 3.05 -2.94
CA ILE A 31 -4.61 3.49 -2.16
C ILE A 31 -4.98 3.52 -0.67
N ILE A 32 -4.32 2.67 0.12
CA ILE A 32 -4.58 2.53 1.56
C ILE A 32 -3.77 3.56 2.34
N ARG A 33 -2.47 3.70 2.00
CA ARG A 33 -1.56 4.66 2.64
C ARG A 33 -0.51 5.14 1.65
N VAL A 34 -0.12 6.41 1.80
CA VAL A 34 1.05 7.00 1.17
C VAL A 34 1.86 7.64 2.29
N GLY A 35 3.15 7.30 2.38
CA GLY A 35 4.02 7.84 3.42
C GLY A 35 5.43 8.03 2.91
N HIS A 36 6.13 9.02 3.45
CA HIS A 36 7.54 9.22 3.17
C HIS A 36 8.35 8.16 3.91
N ARG A 37 9.43 7.65 3.30
CA ARG A 37 10.23 6.54 3.86
C ARG A 37 10.84 6.88 5.22
N LYS A 38 11.11 8.17 5.48
CA LYS A 38 11.61 8.65 6.78
C LYS A 38 10.55 8.62 7.90
N GLU A 39 9.27 8.50 7.56
CA GLU A 39 8.15 8.46 8.51
C GLU A 39 7.71 7.03 8.84
N ILE A 40 8.12 6.02 8.05
CA ILE A 40 7.68 4.62 8.20
C ILE A 40 8.52 3.82 9.21
N TYR A 41 9.74 4.28 9.54
CA TYR A 41 10.62 3.63 10.52
C TYR A 41 10.63 4.33 11.89
N ARG A 42 9.61 5.14 12.19
CA ARG A 42 9.39 5.70 13.53
C ARG A 42 8.28 4.95 14.26
#